data_AF-A0A8T3XQK3-F1
#
_entry.id   AF-A0A8T3XQK3-F1
#
_cell.length_a   1.000
_cell.length_b   1.000
_cell.length_c   1.000
_cell.angle_alpha   90.00
_cell.angle_beta   90.00
_cell.angle_gamma   90.00
#
_symmetry.space_group_name_H-M   'P 1'
#
loop_
_entity.id
_entity.type
_entity.pdbx_description
1 polymer ?
#
loop_
_entity_poly.entity_id
_entity_poly.type
_entity_poly.pdbx_seq_one_letter_code
_entity_poly.pdbx_strand_id
1 'polypeptide(L)'
;MVYGNIITLNELVKIVNNLKKQNKKIITTNGVFDILHRGHIDLFKQAKKLGGILIVGVNSDGSVKQNKGDKRPINNEKSRLEVVSSMKYVDYVFLFDEKDPRKWLSKIKPNIHIKGSDYTIESIIEKDVVESNSGKIVLIPIVEGYSTTDIIGRILSVYKKG
;
A
#
# COMPACT_ATOMS: atom_id res chain seq x y z
N MET A 1 19.66 -0.28 10.19
CA MET A 1 20.00 -0.18 8.75
C MET A 1 18.81 0.46 8.05
N VAL A 2 19.00 1.50 7.24
CA VAL A 2 17.93 2.04 6.39
C VAL A 2 17.98 1.24 5.09
N TYR A 3 16.96 0.45 4.80
CA TYR A 3 16.85 -0.23 3.50
C TYR A 3 16.77 0.87 2.43
N GLY A 4 17.61 0.79 1.40
CA GLY A 4 17.77 1.86 0.40
C GLY A 4 16.49 2.22 -0.39
N ASN A 5 15.42 1.45 -0.24
CA ASN A 5 14.12 1.68 -0.85
C ASN A 5 13.05 2.28 0.09
N ILE A 6 13.34 2.49 1.38
CA ILE A 6 12.47 3.28 2.27
C ILE A 6 12.86 4.76 2.10
N ILE A 7 11.93 5.57 1.60
CA ILE A 7 12.18 6.96 1.25
C ILE A 7 11.06 7.88 1.75
N THR A 8 11.36 9.17 1.89
CA THR A 8 10.35 10.19 2.18
C THR A 8 9.50 10.50 0.95
N LEU A 9 8.30 11.05 1.15
CA LEU A 9 7.46 11.50 0.04
C LEU A 9 8.15 12.56 -0.84
N ASN A 10 8.96 13.44 -0.25
CA ASN A 10 9.69 14.47 -0.99
C ASN A 10 10.78 13.88 -1.89
N GLU A 11 11.51 12.87 -1.41
CA GLU A 11 12.48 12.12 -2.23
C GLU A 11 11.76 11.33 -3.32
N LEU A 12 10.66 10.67 -2.96
CA LEU A 12 9.85 9.90 -3.90
C LEU A 12 9.35 10.75 -5.07
N VAL A 13 8.87 11.98 -4.83
CA VAL A 13 8.45 12.89 -5.90
C VAL A 13 9.61 13.18 -6.87
N LYS A 14 10.83 13.40 -6.37
CA LYS A 14 12.02 13.61 -7.21
C LYS A 14 12.36 12.37 -8.04
N ILE A 15 12.34 11.20 -7.40
CA ILE A 15 12.60 9.90 -8.05
C ILE A 15 11.57 9.64 -9.15
N VAL A 16 10.28 9.80 -8.86
CA VAL A 16 9.18 9.60 -9.81
C VAL A 16 9.30 10.53 -11.01
N ASN A 17 9.64 11.80 -10.79
CA ASN A 17 9.85 12.75 -11.90
C ASN A 17 10.99 12.30 -12.83
N ASN A 18 12.09 11.78 -12.26
CA ASN A 18 13.19 11.24 -13.06
C ASN A 18 12.81 9.95 -13.80
N LEU A 19 12.10 9.04 -13.14
CA LEU A 19 11.61 7.79 -13.75
C LEU A 19 10.66 8.07 -14.92
N LYS A 20 9.77 9.07 -14.78
CA LYS A 20 8.88 9.49 -15.87
C LYS A 20 9.62 10.05 -17.07
N LYS A 21 10.69 10.84 -16.87
CA LYS A 21 11.57 11.30 -17.96
C LYS A 21 12.24 10.14 -18.71
N GLN A 22 12.42 9.00 -18.03
CA GLN A 22 12.94 7.76 -18.62
C GLN A 22 11.83 6.84 -19.15
N ASN A 23 10.60 7.35 -19.33
CA ASN A 23 9.43 6.59 -19.77
C ASN A 23 9.12 5.35 -18.92
N LYS A 24 9.51 5.34 -17.64
CA LYS A 24 9.18 4.24 -16.72
C LYS A 24 7.73 4.37 -16.26
N LYS A 25 7.01 3.25 -16.28
CA LYS A 25 5.64 3.14 -15.78
C LYS A 25 5.63 3.15 -14.25
N ILE A 26 4.86 4.04 -13.65
CA ILE A 26 4.70 4.19 -12.21
C ILE A 26 3.42 3.51 -11.75
N ILE A 27 3.56 2.59 -10.81
CA ILE A 27 2.48 1.82 -10.21
C ILE A 27 2.48 2.11 -8.72
N THR A 28 1.34 2.43 -8.15
CA THR A 28 1.21 2.65 -6.71
C THR A 28 0.15 1.75 -6.10
N THR A 29 0.32 1.41 -4.83
CA THR A 29 -0.74 0.90 -3.96
C THR A 29 -0.51 1.44 -2.55
N ASN A 30 -1.48 1.32 -1.67
CA ASN A 30 -1.32 1.70 -0.28
C ASN A 30 -2.14 0.83 0.66
N GLY A 31 -1.74 0.83 1.93
CA GLY A 31 -2.44 0.11 2.96
C GLY A 31 -1.71 0.13 4.30
N VAL A 32 -2.32 -0.53 5.27
CA VAL A 32 -1.75 -0.68 6.61
C VAL A 32 -0.62 -1.70 6.60
N PHE A 33 -0.81 -2.84 5.93
CA PHE A 33 0.14 -3.96 5.89
C PHE A 33 0.60 -4.41 7.29
N ASP A 34 -0.35 -4.55 8.21
CA ASP A 34 -0.10 -4.82 9.64
C ASP A 34 0.57 -6.17 9.88
N ILE A 35 -0.12 -7.27 9.52
CA ILE A 35 0.47 -8.62 9.47
C ILE A 35 0.45 -9.05 8.01
N LEU A 36 1.63 -9.27 7.42
CA LEU A 36 1.72 -9.76 6.05
C LEU A 36 1.19 -11.19 5.93
N HIS A 37 0.59 -11.46 4.78
CA HIS A 37 -0.01 -12.75 4.44
C HIS A 37 -0.07 -12.89 2.92
N ARG A 38 -0.47 -14.08 2.45
CA ARG A 38 -0.53 -14.44 1.03
C ARG A 38 -1.26 -13.41 0.17
N GLY A 39 -2.38 -12.86 0.65
CA GLY A 39 -3.12 -11.79 -0.06
C GLY A 39 -2.27 -10.57 -0.41
N HIS A 40 -1.44 -10.07 0.51
CA HIS A 40 -0.54 -8.94 0.22
C HIS A 40 0.56 -9.32 -0.78
N ILE A 41 1.13 -10.52 -0.65
CA ILE A 41 2.18 -10.99 -1.57
C ILE A 41 1.62 -11.11 -2.99
N ASP A 42 0.40 -11.63 -3.12
CA ASP A 42 -0.26 -11.77 -4.41
C ASP A 42 -0.62 -10.39 -5.02
N LEU A 43 -1.10 -9.45 -4.21
CA LEU A 43 -1.30 -8.06 -4.61
C LEU A 43 -0.02 -7.44 -5.20
N PHE A 44 1.10 -7.54 -4.50
CA PHE A 44 2.38 -6.99 -4.98
C PHE A 44 2.92 -7.71 -6.22
N LYS A 45 2.76 -9.04 -6.28
CA LYS A 45 3.13 -9.85 -7.44
C LYS A 45 2.32 -9.46 -8.68
N GLN A 46 1.01 -9.35 -8.55
CA GLN A 46 0.12 -8.94 -9.63
C GLN A 46 0.38 -7.49 -10.06
N ALA A 47 0.63 -6.58 -9.11
CA ALA A 47 1.06 -5.22 -9.40
C ALA A 47 2.32 -5.20 -10.29
N LYS A 48 3.33 -6.00 -9.94
CA LYS A 48 4.55 -6.09 -10.74
C LYS A 48 4.37 -6.67 -12.14
N LYS A 49 3.42 -7.59 -12.34
CA LYS A 49 3.09 -8.13 -13.68
C LYS A 49 2.62 -7.04 -14.66
N LEU A 50 2.16 -5.89 -14.17
CA LEU A 50 1.78 -4.75 -15.02
C LEU A 50 3.00 -4.00 -15.61
N GLY A 51 4.22 -4.42 -15.26
CA GLY A 51 5.46 -4.01 -15.93
C GLY A 51 5.95 -2.60 -15.56
N GLY A 52 5.96 -2.26 -14.27
CA GLY A 52 6.35 -0.93 -13.81
C GLY A 52 7.11 -0.92 -12.48
N ILE A 53 7.42 0.29 -12.03
CA ILE A 53 7.98 0.58 -10.71
C ILE A 53 6.83 0.62 -9.72
N LEU A 54 6.78 -0.35 -8.80
CA LEU A 54 5.81 -0.45 -7.71
C LEU A 54 6.31 0.34 -6.49
N ILE A 55 5.52 1.35 -6.15
CA ILE A 55 5.68 2.16 -4.95
C ILE A 55 4.53 1.81 -3.99
N VAL A 56 4.86 1.51 -2.74
CA VAL A 56 3.88 1.18 -1.70
C VAL A 56 3.83 2.28 -0.65
N GLY A 57 2.68 2.92 -0.51
CA GLY A 57 2.40 3.81 0.61
C GLY A 57 1.96 3.01 1.84
N VAL A 58 2.61 3.23 2.98
CA VAL A 58 2.24 2.63 4.26
C VAL A 58 1.61 3.70 5.15
N ASN A 59 0.43 3.42 5.70
CA ASN A 59 -0.22 4.33 6.65
C ASN A 59 0.60 4.46 7.95
N SER A 60 0.72 5.66 8.50
CA SER A 60 1.27 5.90 9.84
C SER A 60 0.43 5.24 10.95
N ASP A 61 1.01 5.08 12.13
CA ASP A 61 0.27 4.56 13.28
C ASP A 61 -0.91 5.47 13.65
N GLY A 62 -0.74 6.80 13.52
CA GLY A 62 -1.81 7.78 13.73
C GLY A 62 -2.96 7.64 12.74
N SER A 63 -2.65 7.54 11.45
CA SER A 63 -3.61 7.34 10.35
C SER A 63 -4.42 6.04 10.56
N VAL A 64 -3.76 4.97 11.01
CA VAL A 64 -4.41 3.68 11.25
C VAL A 64 -5.36 3.76 12.44
N LYS A 65 -4.94 4.34 13.56
CA LYS A 65 -5.79 4.48 14.77
C LYS A 65 -7.05 5.29 14.48
N GLN A 66 -6.94 6.38 13.74
CA GLN A 66 -8.09 7.19 13.33
C GLN A 66 -9.09 6.42 12.47
N ASN A 67 -8.62 5.46 11.66
CA ASN A 67 -9.45 4.70 10.73
C ASN A 67 -9.97 3.37 11.30
N LYS A 68 -9.23 2.72 12.19
CA LYS A 68 -9.49 1.35 12.68
C LYS A 68 -9.61 1.22 14.20
N GLY A 69 -9.42 2.31 14.94
CA GLY A 69 -9.44 2.36 16.41
C GLY A 69 -8.11 1.98 17.06
N ASP A 70 -8.02 2.18 18.38
CA ASP A 70 -6.76 2.12 19.14
C ASP A 70 -6.12 0.74 19.24
N LYS A 71 -6.87 -0.32 18.93
CA LYS A 71 -6.36 -1.71 18.91
C LYS A 71 -5.53 -2.00 17.65
N ARG A 72 -5.39 -1.04 16.74
CA ARG A 72 -4.65 -1.17 15.48
C ARG A 72 -3.70 0.02 15.29
N PRO A 73 -2.54 -0.17 14.66
CA PRO A 73 -2.00 -1.43 14.17
C PRO A 73 -1.42 -2.29 15.30
N ILE A 74 -1.19 -3.58 15.06
CA ILE A 74 -0.46 -4.46 15.99
C ILE A 74 1.03 -4.17 15.90
N ASN A 75 1.55 -4.03 14.68
CA ASN A 75 2.94 -3.67 14.41
C ASN A 75 3.08 -2.17 14.17
N ASN A 76 4.07 -1.54 14.80
CA ASN A 76 4.34 -0.11 14.57
C ASN A 76 4.77 0.17 13.12
N GLU A 77 4.64 1.41 12.71
CA GLU A 77 4.90 1.86 11.34
C GLU A 77 6.31 1.55 10.84
N LYS A 78 7.33 1.64 11.70
CA LYS A 78 8.72 1.33 11.34
C LYS A 78 8.86 -0.14 10.95
N SER A 79 8.26 -1.03 11.74
CA SER A 79 8.27 -2.47 11.49
C SER A 79 7.53 -2.81 10.19
N ARG A 80 6.36 -2.19 9.97
CA ARG A 80 5.57 -2.39 8.75
C ARG A 80 6.30 -1.90 7.50
N LEU A 81 6.96 -0.73 7.57
CA LEU A 81 7.78 -0.20 6.49
C LEU A 81 8.90 -1.17 6.11
N GLU A 82 9.67 -1.65 7.09
CA GLU A 82 10.79 -2.57 6.89
C GLU A 82 10.36 -3.92 6.30
N VAL A 83 9.25 -4.46 6.79
CA VAL A 83 8.70 -5.71 6.28
C VAL A 83 8.22 -5.54 4.83
N VAL A 84 7.50 -4.46 4.52
CA VAL A 84 7.02 -4.19 3.15
C VAL A 84 8.20 -3.90 2.20
N SER A 85 9.23 -3.17 2.65
CA SER A 85 10.39 -2.82 1.82
C SER A 85 11.25 -4.03 1.48
N SER A 86 11.19 -5.08 2.30
CA SER A 86 11.90 -6.35 2.06
C SER A 86 11.18 -7.26 1.06
N MET A 87 9.99 -6.88 0.59
CA MET A 87 9.24 -7.68 -0.37
C MET A 87 9.86 -7.59 -1.77
N LYS A 88 10.17 -8.75 -2.36
CA LYS A 88 10.79 -8.89 -3.70
C LYS A 88 10.13 -8.05 -4.80
N TYR A 89 8.83 -7.81 -4.70
CA TYR A 89 8.05 -7.11 -5.73
C TYR A 89 7.96 -5.60 -5.52
N VAL A 90 8.51 -5.04 -4.44
CA VAL A 90 8.34 -3.64 -4.06
C VAL A 90 9.64 -2.86 -4.33
N ASP A 91 9.58 -1.80 -5.13
CA ASP A 91 10.78 -1.00 -5.44
C ASP A 91 10.99 0.15 -4.47
N TYR A 92 9.91 0.77 -3.99
CA TYR A 92 9.96 1.89 -3.04
C TYR A 92 8.83 1.80 -2.03
N VAL A 93 9.13 2.21 -0.80
CA VAL A 93 8.16 2.31 0.29
C VAL A 93 8.29 3.68 0.93
N PHE A 94 7.16 4.28 1.28
CA PHE A 94 7.14 5.52 2.04
C PHE A 94 5.99 5.50 3.04
N LEU A 95 6.16 6.29 4.11
CA LEU A 95 5.14 6.50 5.11
C LEU A 95 4.26 7.70 4.74
N PHE A 96 2.96 7.60 4.99
CA PHE A 96 2.04 8.75 4.88
C PHE A 96 1.07 8.77 6.05
N ASP A 97 0.73 9.98 6.50
CA ASP A 97 -0.08 10.21 7.70
C ASP A 97 -1.53 10.59 7.36
N GLU A 98 -1.78 11.00 6.11
CA GLU A 98 -3.11 11.39 5.67
C GLU A 98 -4.14 10.26 5.84
N LYS A 99 -5.41 10.66 6.06
CA LYS A 99 -6.54 9.73 6.20
C LYS A 99 -6.77 8.90 4.94
N ASP A 100 -6.50 9.50 3.78
CA ASP A 100 -6.69 8.89 2.47
C ASP A 100 -5.55 9.25 1.52
N PRO A 101 -5.39 8.54 0.38
CA PRO A 101 -4.19 8.67 -0.42
C PRO A 101 -4.22 9.85 -1.42
N ARG A 102 -5.31 10.61 -1.52
CA ARG A 102 -5.52 11.63 -2.58
C ARG A 102 -4.40 12.66 -2.62
N LYS A 103 -3.97 13.15 -1.46
CA LYS A 103 -2.97 14.22 -1.36
C LYS A 103 -1.59 13.82 -1.86
N TRP A 104 -1.14 12.59 -1.63
CA TRP A 104 0.14 12.14 -2.18
C TRP A 104 -0.01 11.62 -3.61
N LEU A 105 -1.17 11.03 -3.95
CA LEU A 105 -1.46 10.63 -5.34
C LEU A 105 -1.44 11.82 -6.30
N SER A 106 -1.94 12.99 -5.91
CA SER A 106 -1.89 14.20 -6.73
C SER A 106 -0.46 14.72 -6.98
N LYS A 107 0.49 14.38 -6.09
CA LYS A 107 1.92 14.69 -6.24
C LYS A 107 2.64 13.66 -7.12
N ILE A 108 2.34 12.38 -6.92
CA ILE A 108 3.00 11.27 -7.62
C ILE A 108 2.46 11.07 -9.04
N LYS A 109 1.14 11.25 -9.23
CA LYS A 109 0.42 11.09 -10.51
C LYS A 109 0.77 9.75 -11.19
N PRO A 110 0.48 8.60 -10.55
CA PRO A 110 0.89 7.30 -11.07
C PRO A 110 0.20 6.96 -12.38
N ASN A 111 0.80 6.11 -13.20
CA ASN A 111 0.13 5.56 -14.38
C ASN A 111 -0.97 4.57 -13.96
N ILE A 112 -0.73 3.82 -12.88
CA ILE A 112 -1.68 2.86 -12.33
C ILE A 112 -1.70 2.98 -10.80
N HIS A 113 -2.88 3.08 -10.21
CA HIS A 113 -3.08 2.89 -8.77
C HIS A 113 -3.90 1.63 -8.52
N ILE A 114 -3.41 0.77 -7.64
CA ILE A 114 -3.94 -0.57 -7.40
C ILE A 114 -4.66 -0.63 -6.07
N LYS A 115 -5.83 -1.27 -6.08
CA LYS A 115 -6.60 -1.62 -4.88
C LYS A 115 -6.96 -3.10 -4.91
N GLY A 116 -7.09 -3.71 -3.73
CA GLY A 116 -7.73 -5.03 -3.61
C GLY A 116 -9.22 -4.94 -3.96
N SER A 117 -9.81 -6.02 -4.46
CA SER A 117 -11.21 -6.12 -4.90
C SER A 117 -12.27 -6.05 -3.80
N ASP A 118 -11.93 -5.60 -2.59
CA ASP A 118 -12.92 -5.31 -1.52
C ASP A 118 -13.80 -4.09 -1.88
N TYR A 119 -13.44 -3.38 -2.96
CA TYR A 119 -14.03 -2.12 -3.38
C TYR A 119 -14.65 -2.26 -4.78
N THR A 120 -15.79 -1.63 -5.01
CA THR A 120 -16.25 -1.29 -6.36
C THR A 120 -15.49 -0.05 -6.85
N ILE A 121 -15.30 0.10 -8.16
CA ILE A 121 -14.55 1.25 -8.71
C ILE A 121 -15.16 2.58 -8.26
N GLU A 122 -16.50 2.64 -8.17
CA GLU A 122 -17.27 3.80 -7.77
C GLU A 122 -17.07 4.17 -6.29
N SER A 123 -16.69 3.21 -5.45
CA SER A 123 -16.42 3.43 -4.01
C SER A 123 -15.01 3.95 -3.71
N ILE A 124 -14.15 4.05 -4.73
CA ILE A 124 -12.73 4.42 -4.55
C ILE A 124 -12.62 5.95 -4.55
N ILE A 125 -12.48 6.50 -3.35
CA ILE A 125 -12.40 7.94 -3.10
C ILE A 125 -11.26 8.65 -3.85
N GLU A 126 -10.20 7.93 -4.20
CA GLU A 126 -9.04 8.44 -4.92
C GLU A 126 -9.13 8.33 -6.45
N LYS A 127 -10.22 7.77 -6.98
CA LYS A 127 -10.44 7.59 -8.43
C LYS A 127 -10.25 8.89 -9.21
N ASP A 128 -10.97 9.95 -8.81
CA ASP A 128 -10.95 11.23 -9.51
C ASP A 128 -9.54 11.84 -9.60
N VAL A 129 -8.76 11.72 -8.51
CA VAL A 129 -7.39 12.25 -8.47
C VAL A 129 -6.46 11.46 -9.39
N VAL A 130 -6.65 10.15 -9.51
CA VAL A 130 -5.84 9.31 -10.39
C VAL A 130 -6.21 9.57 -11.86
N GLU A 131 -7.50 9.55 -12.18
CA GLU A 131 -7.99 9.67 -13.57
C GLU A 131 -7.80 11.09 -14.13
N SER A 132 -7.98 12.14 -13.33
CA SER A 132 -7.68 13.53 -13.73
C SER A 132 -6.20 13.76 -14.10
N ASN A 133 -5.30 12.87 -13.66
CA ASN A 133 -3.88 12.88 -14.00
C ASN A 133 -3.52 11.80 -15.04
N SER A 134 -4.48 11.33 -15.84
CA SER A 134 -4.33 10.28 -16.87
C SER A 134 -3.86 8.92 -16.35
N GLY A 135 -3.96 8.70 -15.04
CA GLY A 135 -3.74 7.39 -14.42
C GLY A 135 -4.97 6.50 -14.52
N LYS A 136 -4.82 5.22 -14.16
CA LYS A 136 -5.91 4.25 -14.12
C LYS A 136 -5.99 3.59 -12.75
N ILE A 137 -7.20 3.31 -12.29
CA ILE A 137 -7.42 2.41 -11.15
C ILE A 137 -7.46 0.97 -11.67
N VAL A 138 -6.73 0.07 -11.02
CA VAL A 138 -6.80 -1.38 -11.29
C VAL A 138 -7.19 -2.09 -10.00
N LEU A 139 -8.28 -2.86 -10.07
CA LEU A 139 -8.71 -3.74 -9.01
C LEU A 139 -8.04 -5.11 -9.17
N ILE A 140 -7.47 -5.61 -8.08
CA ILE A 140 -6.86 -6.93 -8.03
C ILE A 140 -7.73 -7.84 -7.14
N PRO A 141 -8.19 -8.99 -7.66
CA PRO A 141 -8.95 -9.96 -6.87
C PRO A 141 -8.21 -10.34 -5.58
N ILE A 142 -8.92 -10.30 -4.46
CA ILE A 142 -8.36 -10.66 -3.17
C ILE A 142 -8.34 -12.17 -3.02
N VAL A 143 -7.28 -12.67 -2.40
CA VAL A 143 -7.17 -14.08 -2.06
C VAL A 143 -8.03 -14.33 -0.81
N GLU A 144 -9.13 -15.06 -0.99
CA GLU A 144 -10.06 -15.41 0.10
C GLU A 144 -9.36 -16.11 1.28
N GLY A 145 -9.85 -15.87 2.49
CA GLY A 145 -9.33 -16.46 3.73
C GLY A 145 -8.04 -15.82 4.29
N TYR A 146 -7.59 -14.72 3.68
CA TYR A 146 -6.39 -13.99 4.12
C TYR A 146 -6.67 -12.52 4.41
N SER A 147 -6.95 -12.23 5.68
CA SER A 147 -6.88 -10.87 6.22
C SER A 147 -6.16 -10.85 7.58
N THR A 148 -5.65 -9.68 7.97
CA THR A 148 -5.12 -9.50 9.32
C THR A 148 -6.18 -9.75 10.40
N THR A 149 -7.46 -9.47 10.11
CA THR A 149 -8.56 -9.76 11.04
C THR A 149 -8.73 -11.27 11.22
N ASP A 150 -8.70 -12.05 10.14
CA ASP A 150 -8.82 -13.51 10.21
C ASP A 150 -7.63 -14.16 10.92
N ILE A 151 -6.43 -13.60 10.75
CA ILE A 151 -5.24 -14.07 11.47
C ILE A 151 -5.43 -13.86 12.98
N ILE A 152 -5.85 -12.66 13.39
CA ILE A 152 -6.11 -12.38 14.81
C ILE A 152 -7.24 -13.25 15.35
N GLY A 153 -8.33 -13.40 14.60
CA GLY A 153 -9.44 -14.28 14.97
C GLY A 153 -8.98 -15.73 15.19
N ARG A 154 -8.15 -16.26 14.29
CA ARG A 154 -7.53 -17.59 14.44
C ARG A 154 -6.65 -17.68 15.66
N ILE A 155 -5.75 -16.72 15.88
CA ILE A 155 -4.88 -16.67 17.08
C ILE A 155 -5.74 -16.68 18.35
N LEU A 156 -6.76 -15.82 18.42
CA LEU A 156 -7.65 -15.76 19.58
C LEU A 156 -8.43 -17.06 19.77
N SER A 157 -8.87 -17.72 18.70
CA SER A 157 -9.59 -19.00 18.80
C SER A 157 -8.73 -20.14 19.34
N VAL A 158 -7.42 -20.14 19.03
CA VAL A 158 -6.48 -21.19 19.45
C VAL A 158 -5.92 -20.93 20.85
N TYR A 159 -5.70 -19.66 21.21
CA TYR A 159 -5.01 -19.26 22.43
C TYR A 159 -5.90 -18.59 23.49
N LYS A 160 -7.21 -18.43 23.27
CA LYS A 160 -8.12 -18.10 24.38
C LYS A 160 -8.07 -19.26 25.37
N LYS A 161 -7.45 -19.04 26.53
CA LYS A 161 -7.70 -19.88 27.69
C LYS A 161 -9.20 -19.79 28.00
N GLY A 162 -9.85 -20.94 28.11
CA GLY A 162 -11.21 -21.05 28.65
C GLY A 162 -11.29 -20.44 30.05
#